data_AF-A0A534N195-F1
#
_entry.id   AF-A0A534N195-F1
#
_cell.length_a   1.000
_cell.length_b   1.000
_cell.length_c   1.000
_cell.angle_alpha   90.00
_cell.angle_beta   90.00
_cell.angle_gamma   90.00
#
_symmetry.space_group_name_H-M   'P 1'
#
loop_
_entity.id
_entity.type
_entity.pdbx_description
1 polymer ?
#
loop_
_entity_poly.entity_id
_entity_poly.type
_entity_poly.pdbx_seq_one_letter_code
_entity_poly.pdbx_strand_id
1 'polypeptide(L)'
;MSARRLESSFPLIEFTSSTGSQDRLSGEIRGSRLTLKLDALRARSTEDVRRLRAPEGYLRAGAPRYATLFGRDSLISALQMLDIDPTIAAATLRILASFQGRGEDRESEEQPGKILHEHRFDAASRLELPSWKFPYYGSVDSTPLFLIVGDAYLRKTADSQLARELWGAFRSAHEWMARYGDSDHDGYLEYERTNPSGLFHQGWKDGSNDHLRISPPVALVEVQGYAYAAHRAFASLAQAQGDTVDAAAARDAAEHLRERINEDFWLEDQGFFALALDGTKRPRRAATSNPAHLLLCGVVEPRRLDRMVSRLFSSDLWTPFGVRTHASTEPDFDPLSYHLGSVWPHDNWFLYRGLLAAGREAEAQRVRDALLIARDALGKIPEFYGVIDDQIIDLSRETRGRPQANPLQAWASAGLLDMISRHPDADVSP
;
A
#
# COMPACT_ATOMS: atom_id res chain seq x y z
N MET A 1 5.86 28.69 33.87
CA MET A 1 7.14 28.35 33.20
C MET A 1 7.27 26.84 33.25
N SER A 2 6.70 26.15 32.27
CA SER A 2 7.35 25.61 31.05
C SER A 2 7.30 24.08 31.13
N ALA A 3 6.17 23.53 30.71
CA ALA A 3 6.01 22.12 30.39
C ALA A 3 5.78 22.04 28.88
N ARG A 4 6.78 21.55 28.13
CA ARG A 4 6.67 21.17 26.71
C ARG A 4 7.73 20.12 26.39
N ARG A 5 7.28 18.91 26.04
CA ARG A 5 7.58 18.19 24.79
C ARG A 5 6.93 16.81 24.87
N LEU A 6 5.77 16.68 24.24
CA LEU A 6 5.28 15.44 23.66
C LEU A 6 5.10 15.76 22.17
N GLU A 7 6.16 15.56 21.40
CA GLU A 7 6.10 15.57 19.93
C GLU A 7 5.94 14.10 19.51
N SER A 8 4.72 13.71 19.13
CA SER A 8 4.46 12.42 18.48
C SER A 8 4.76 12.54 16.99
N SER A 9 6.04 12.32 16.64
CA SER A 9 6.50 12.15 15.27
C SER A 9 6.16 10.75 14.76
N PHE A 10 5.76 10.66 13.49
CA PHE A 10 5.65 9.42 12.73
C PHE A 10 7.04 8.75 12.71
N PRO A 11 7.20 7.44 13.00
CA PRO A 11 8.53 6.86 13.20
C PRO A 11 9.26 6.67 11.87
N LEU A 12 10.26 7.51 11.64
CA LEU A 12 11.49 7.19 10.90
C LEU A 12 12.62 7.59 11.84
N ILE A 13 13.18 6.61 12.57
CA ILE A 13 14.09 6.82 13.70
C ILE A 13 15.56 6.62 13.27
N GLU A 14 16.43 7.52 13.72
CA GLU A 14 17.91 7.41 13.71
C GLU A 14 18.41 6.54 14.88
N PHE A 15 19.37 5.63 14.65
CA PHE A 15 19.89 4.72 15.68
C PHE A 15 21.43 4.57 15.68
N THR A 16 22.02 4.53 16.88
CA THR A 16 23.46 4.41 17.17
C THR A 16 23.88 3.04 17.72
N SER A 17 25.17 2.72 17.60
CA SER A 17 25.78 1.37 17.59
C SER A 17 26.34 0.80 18.91
N SER A 18 26.60 -0.51 18.90
CA SER A 18 27.55 -1.23 19.78
C SER A 18 28.10 -2.49 19.07
N THR A 19 29.39 -2.77 19.26
CA THR A 19 30.24 -3.70 18.47
C THR A 19 30.46 -5.08 19.11
N GLY A 20 30.73 -6.09 18.27
CA GLY A 20 31.34 -7.37 18.65
C GLY A 20 31.70 -8.24 17.44
N SER A 21 32.97 -8.62 17.29
CA SER A 21 33.53 -9.32 16.12
C SER A 21 33.79 -10.81 16.36
N GLN A 22 33.68 -11.65 15.31
CA GLN A 22 34.75 -12.51 14.75
C GLN A 22 34.18 -13.61 13.82
N ASP A 23 34.41 -13.52 12.50
CA ASP A 23 34.83 -14.62 11.60
C ASP A 23 35.04 -14.05 10.16
N ARG A 24 36.28 -13.70 9.77
CA ARG A 24 36.50 -12.77 8.63
C ARG A 24 36.74 -13.41 7.26
N LEU A 25 37.46 -14.52 7.12
CA LEU A 25 37.94 -14.94 5.79
C LEU A 25 36.96 -15.80 4.95
N SER A 26 36.17 -16.68 5.57
CA SER A 26 35.10 -17.44 4.90
C SER A 26 33.83 -16.57 4.72
N GLY A 27 33.62 -15.63 5.64
CA GLY A 27 32.61 -14.57 5.58
C GLY A 27 32.86 -13.57 4.46
N GLU A 28 34.12 -13.22 4.15
CA GLU A 28 34.46 -12.26 3.09
C GLU A 28 34.16 -12.79 1.67
N ILE A 29 34.44 -14.07 1.38
CA ILE A 29 34.14 -14.66 0.06
C ILE A 29 32.64 -14.92 -0.11
N ARG A 30 31.95 -15.37 0.95
CA ARG A 30 30.50 -15.55 0.93
C ARG A 30 29.75 -14.21 0.90
N GLY A 31 30.27 -13.22 1.61
CA GLY A 31 29.81 -11.83 1.64
C GLY A 31 29.97 -11.16 0.28
N SER A 32 31.16 -11.21 -0.33
CA SER A 32 31.40 -10.63 -1.67
C SER A 32 30.51 -11.25 -2.76
N ARG A 33 30.28 -12.58 -2.73
CA ARG A 33 29.37 -13.24 -3.68
C ARG A 33 27.90 -12.87 -3.43
N LEU A 34 27.50 -12.64 -2.19
CA LEU A 34 26.16 -12.17 -1.82
C LEU A 34 25.96 -10.71 -2.26
N THR A 35 26.95 -9.84 -2.01
CA THR A 35 26.96 -8.44 -2.45
C THR A 35 26.83 -8.34 -3.97
N LEU A 36 27.63 -9.09 -4.73
CA LEU A 36 27.55 -9.12 -6.20
C LEU A 36 26.18 -9.61 -6.71
N LYS A 37 25.53 -10.53 -6.00
CA LYS A 37 24.17 -10.99 -6.33
C LYS A 37 23.12 -9.90 -6.05
N LEU A 38 23.24 -9.20 -4.92
CA LEU A 38 22.34 -8.11 -4.54
C LEU A 38 22.48 -6.90 -5.48
N ASP A 39 23.70 -6.53 -5.87
CA ASP A 39 23.92 -5.43 -6.81
C ASP A 39 23.35 -5.74 -8.20
N ALA A 40 23.54 -6.98 -8.68
CA ALA A 40 22.91 -7.43 -9.92
C ALA A 40 21.38 -7.46 -9.82
N LEU A 41 20.83 -7.78 -8.64
CA LEU A 41 19.39 -7.74 -8.41
C LEU A 41 18.86 -6.31 -8.39
N ARG A 42 19.51 -5.39 -7.67
CA ARG A 42 19.20 -3.96 -7.64
C ARG A 42 19.20 -3.38 -9.05
N ALA A 43 20.24 -3.66 -9.84
CA ALA A 43 20.33 -3.18 -11.22
C ALA A 43 19.15 -3.66 -12.08
N ARG A 44 18.74 -4.94 -11.95
CA ARG A 44 17.57 -5.48 -12.66
C ARG A 44 16.27 -4.84 -12.19
N SER A 45 16.06 -4.73 -10.89
CA SER A 45 14.84 -4.10 -10.33
C SER A 45 14.74 -2.62 -10.69
N THR A 46 15.86 -1.89 -10.74
CA THR A 46 15.91 -0.51 -11.23
C THR A 46 15.52 -0.41 -12.70
N GLU A 47 15.99 -1.34 -13.55
CA GLU A 47 15.60 -1.37 -14.96
C GLU A 47 14.11 -1.68 -15.12
N ASP A 48 13.56 -2.60 -14.32
CA ASP A 48 12.13 -2.90 -14.33
C ASP A 48 11.28 -1.67 -13.97
N VAL A 49 11.68 -0.90 -12.94
CA VAL A 49 11.04 0.39 -12.61
C VAL A 49 11.18 1.40 -13.75
N ARG A 50 12.37 1.53 -14.34
CA ARG A 50 12.63 2.44 -15.47
C ARG A 50 11.72 2.13 -16.67
N ARG A 51 11.50 0.85 -16.99
CA ARG A 51 10.63 0.42 -18.10
C ARG A 51 9.16 0.80 -17.90
N LEU A 52 8.73 0.97 -16.66
CA LEU A 52 7.37 1.39 -16.30
C LEU A 52 7.22 2.91 -16.15
N ARG A 53 8.32 3.67 -16.19
CA ARG A 53 8.28 5.13 -16.05
C ARG A 53 7.67 5.78 -17.30
N ALA A 54 6.59 6.53 -17.09
CA ALA A 54 5.96 7.33 -18.13
C ALA A 54 6.80 8.57 -18.46
N PRO A 55 6.63 9.19 -19.65
CA PRO A 55 7.29 10.45 -19.99
C PRO A 55 7.06 11.57 -18.98
N GLU A 56 5.88 11.62 -18.35
CA GLU A 56 5.49 12.58 -17.31
C GLU A 56 6.17 12.30 -15.97
N GLY A 57 6.86 11.16 -15.83
CA GLY A 57 7.72 10.83 -14.68
C GLY A 57 7.09 9.91 -13.63
N TYR A 58 5.77 9.71 -13.63
CA TYR A 58 5.09 8.72 -12.78
C TYR A 58 5.35 7.28 -13.27
N LEU A 59 5.02 6.28 -12.44
CA LEU A 59 5.10 4.87 -12.83
C LEU A 59 3.74 4.35 -13.29
N ARG A 60 3.68 3.79 -14.50
CA ARG A 60 2.53 3.02 -14.98
C ARG A 60 2.36 1.74 -14.15
N ALA A 61 1.12 1.29 -13.94
CA ALA A 61 0.82 0.20 -13.00
C ALA A 61 1.57 -1.10 -13.32
N GLY A 62 1.50 -1.55 -14.57
CA GLY A 62 2.16 -2.79 -14.99
C GLY A 62 2.20 -2.97 -16.49
N ALA A 63 2.81 -4.07 -16.94
CA ALA A 63 2.89 -4.42 -18.34
C ALA A 63 2.82 -5.94 -18.53
N PRO A 64 2.18 -6.42 -19.62
CA PRO A 64 1.58 -5.63 -20.69
C PRO A 64 0.18 -5.09 -20.35
N ARG A 65 -0.52 -5.64 -19.36
CA ARG A 65 -1.82 -5.14 -18.91
C ARG A 65 -1.60 -3.95 -17.99
N TYR A 66 -2.54 -3.02 -17.95
CA TYR A 66 -2.48 -1.87 -17.03
C TYR A 66 -1.28 -0.92 -17.26
N ALA A 67 -0.76 -0.86 -18.50
CA ALA A 67 0.35 0.02 -18.89
C ALA A 67 -0.08 1.49 -19.01
N THR A 68 -0.73 2.02 -17.97
CA THR A 68 -1.35 3.33 -17.93
C THR A 68 -1.36 3.90 -16.50
N LEU A 69 -1.99 5.05 -16.29
CA LEU A 69 -2.09 5.68 -14.97
C LEU A 69 -3.14 4.97 -14.11
N PHE A 70 -2.70 4.42 -12.99
CA PHE A 70 -3.55 3.94 -11.89
C PHE A 70 -3.19 4.71 -10.62
N GLY A 71 -4.15 5.35 -9.97
CA GLY A 71 -3.90 6.22 -8.83
C GLY A 71 -3.17 5.51 -7.70
N ARG A 72 -3.78 4.42 -7.20
CA ARG A 72 -3.23 3.60 -6.12
C ARG A 72 -1.86 3.02 -6.46
N ASP A 73 -1.72 2.34 -7.58
CA ASP A 73 -0.46 1.70 -7.98
C ASP A 73 0.67 2.73 -8.10
N SER A 74 0.39 3.87 -8.73
CA SER A 74 1.39 4.95 -8.85
C SER A 74 1.75 5.54 -7.48
N LEU A 75 0.79 5.74 -6.58
CA LEU A 75 1.03 6.27 -5.23
C LEU A 75 1.84 5.30 -4.34
N ILE A 76 1.48 4.02 -4.33
CA ILE A 76 2.23 3.00 -3.58
C ILE A 76 3.65 2.86 -4.15
N SER A 77 3.80 2.81 -5.47
CA SER A 77 5.13 2.73 -6.09
C SER A 77 5.96 4.00 -5.82
N ALA A 78 5.35 5.17 -5.81
CA ALA A 78 5.99 6.42 -5.44
C ALA A 78 6.47 6.41 -3.99
N LEU A 79 5.66 5.89 -3.05
CA LEU A 79 6.03 5.73 -1.66
C LEU A 79 7.22 4.77 -1.50
N GLN A 80 7.21 3.65 -2.21
CA GLN A 80 8.29 2.67 -2.25
C GLN A 80 9.60 3.26 -2.79
N MET A 81 9.51 4.12 -3.81
CA MET A 81 10.68 4.73 -4.46
C MET A 81 11.20 5.98 -3.76
N LEU A 82 10.57 6.44 -2.69
CA LEU A 82 10.85 7.76 -2.10
C LEU A 82 12.31 7.95 -1.65
N ASP A 83 12.95 6.90 -1.14
CA ASP A 83 14.36 6.94 -0.70
C ASP A 83 15.36 6.71 -1.85
N ILE A 84 14.88 6.37 -3.05
CA ILE A 84 15.71 6.01 -4.22
C ILE A 84 15.62 7.09 -5.29
N ASP A 85 14.40 7.45 -5.70
CA ASP A 85 14.11 8.51 -6.66
C ASP A 85 12.81 9.25 -6.25
N PRO A 86 12.90 10.29 -5.40
CA PRO A 86 11.72 11.04 -4.96
C PRO A 86 11.05 11.82 -6.09
N THR A 87 11.69 11.98 -7.27
CA THR A 87 11.08 12.68 -8.41
C THR A 87 9.86 11.93 -8.97
N ILE A 88 9.79 10.60 -8.76
CA ILE A 88 8.63 9.77 -9.10
C ILE A 88 7.42 10.19 -8.26
N ALA A 89 7.61 10.46 -6.97
CA ALA A 89 6.53 10.93 -6.10
C ALA A 89 6.04 12.32 -6.50
N ALA A 90 6.95 13.26 -6.77
CA ALA A 90 6.58 14.59 -7.27
C ALA A 90 5.76 14.53 -8.57
N ALA A 91 6.19 13.70 -9.54
CA ALA A 91 5.49 13.51 -10.80
C ALA A 91 4.11 12.86 -10.61
N THR A 92 4.02 11.84 -9.75
CA THR A 92 2.77 11.13 -9.41
C THR A 92 1.76 12.07 -8.76
N LEU A 93 2.20 12.89 -7.79
CA LEU A 93 1.33 13.86 -7.13
C LEU A 93 0.78 14.91 -8.12
N ARG A 94 1.62 15.45 -9.01
CA ARG A 94 1.18 16.42 -10.03
C ARG A 94 0.18 15.84 -11.01
N ILE A 95 0.45 14.66 -11.58
CA ILE A 95 -0.45 14.07 -12.58
C ILE A 95 -1.80 13.72 -11.95
N LEU A 96 -1.82 13.16 -10.74
CA LEU A 96 -3.07 12.83 -10.04
C LEU A 96 -3.85 14.08 -9.64
N ALA A 97 -3.18 15.15 -9.18
CA ALA A 97 -3.84 16.43 -8.91
C ALA A 97 -4.49 17.03 -10.17
N SER A 98 -3.87 16.84 -11.34
CA SER A 98 -4.42 17.34 -12.62
C SER A 98 -5.72 16.64 -13.03
N PHE A 99 -5.93 15.41 -12.57
CA PHE A 99 -7.13 14.60 -12.77
C PHE A 99 -7.97 14.44 -11.49
N GLN A 100 -7.74 15.26 -10.46
CA GLN A 100 -8.56 15.20 -9.25
C GLN A 100 -10.01 15.57 -9.57
N GLY A 101 -10.96 14.81 -9.02
CA GLY A 101 -12.38 15.02 -9.24
C GLY A 101 -12.82 16.43 -8.83
N ARG A 102 -13.66 17.06 -9.65
CA ARG A 102 -14.18 18.42 -9.47
C ARG A 102 -15.69 18.47 -9.42
N GLY A 103 -16.36 17.46 -9.95
CA GLY A 103 -17.82 17.33 -9.96
C GLY A 103 -18.28 15.99 -9.40
N GLU A 104 -19.59 15.78 -9.46
CA GLU A 104 -20.20 14.48 -9.19
C GLU A 104 -20.65 13.85 -10.50
N ASP A 105 -20.18 12.64 -10.79
CA ASP A 105 -20.58 11.87 -11.97
C ASP A 105 -20.69 10.39 -11.62
N ARG A 106 -21.87 9.82 -11.81
CA ARG A 106 -22.15 8.43 -11.40
C ARG A 106 -21.50 7.38 -12.29
N GLU A 107 -21.23 7.69 -13.55
CA GLU A 107 -20.65 6.73 -14.51
C GLU A 107 -19.15 6.58 -14.31
N SER A 108 -18.44 7.69 -14.09
CA SER A 108 -17.03 7.67 -13.69
C SER A 108 -16.83 7.48 -12.19
N GLU A 109 -17.90 7.57 -11.39
CA GLU A 109 -17.88 7.60 -9.92
C GLU A 109 -17.06 8.77 -9.34
N GLU A 110 -16.99 9.87 -10.11
CA GLU A 110 -16.30 11.09 -9.73
C GLU A 110 -17.01 11.76 -8.57
N GLN A 111 -16.23 12.25 -7.61
CA GLN A 111 -16.66 13.13 -6.54
C GLN A 111 -15.61 14.23 -6.35
N PRO A 112 -16.00 15.44 -5.91
CA PRO A 112 -15.05 16.51 -5.63
C PRO A 112 -13.97 16.07 -4.64
N GLY A 113 -12.70 16.26 -5.03
CA GLY A 113 -11.52 15.92 -4.22
C GLY A 113 -11.03 14.48 -4.35
N LYS A 114 -11.83 13.57 -4.93
CA LYS A 114 -11.47 12.17 -5.12
C LYS A 114 -10.31 12.02 -6.11
N ILE A 115 -9.39 11.13 -5.80
CA ILE A 115 -8.30 10.73 -6.71
C ILE A 115 -8.72 9.48 -7.49
N LEU A 116 -8.44 9.48 -8.79
CA LEU A 116 -8.87 8.42 -9.71
C LEU A 116 -8.37 7.02 -9.32
N HIS A 117 -9.12 6.01 -9.78
CA HIS A 117 -8.68 4.62 -9.84
C HIS A 117 -7.76 4.43 -11.05
N GLU A 118 -8.25 4.69 -12.27
CA GLU A 118 -7.45 4.61 -13.49
C GLU A 118 -7.84 5.66 -14.56
N HIS A 119 -6.86 6.04 -15.38
CA HIS A 119 -7.08 6.84 -16.57
C HIS A 119 -6.32 6.24 -17.77
N ARG A 120 -7.08 5.89 -18.81
CA ARG A 120 -6.57 5.34 -20.07
C ARG A 120 -6.48 6.45 -21.11
N PHE A 121 -5.26 6.75 -21.57
CA PHE A 121 -4.99 7.88 -22.47
C PHE A 121 -5.38 7.63 -23.93
N ASP A 122 -5.28 6.39 -24.42
CA ASP A 122 -5.62 6.05 -25.81
C ASP A 122 -7.06 5.56 -25.95
N ALA A 123 -7.65 5.76 -27.13
CA ALA A 123 -9.05 5.39 -27.38
C ALA A 123 -9.26 3.88 -27.44
N ALA A 124 -8.28 3.10 -27.90
CA ALA A 124 -8.41 1.67 -28.08
C ALA A 124 -8.53 0.95 -26.72
N SER A 125 -7.69 1.31 -25.74
CA SER A 125 -7.76 0.74 -24.40
C SER A 125 -9.02 1.15 -23.65
N ARG A 126 -9.59 2.33 -23.90
CA ARG A 126 -10.91 2.72 -23.35
C ARG A 126 -12.05 1.84 -23.89
N LEU A 127 -11.99 1.41 -25.15
CA LEU A 127 -12.99 0.53 -25.75
C LEU A 127 -13.01 -0.89 -25.16
N GLU A 128 -11.97 -1.29 -24.42
CA GLU A 128 -11.97 -2.56 -23.68
C GLU A 128 -12.94 -2.55 -22.49
N LEU A 129 -13.31 -1.37 -21.99
CA LEU A 129 -14.24 -1.16 -20.88
C LEU A 129 -15.36 -0.20 -21.31
N PRO A 130 -16.25 -0.62 -22.24
CA PRO A 130 -17.22 0.27 -22.88
C PRO A 130 -18.29 0.82 -21.92
N SER A 131 -18.45 0.21 -20.74
CA SER A 131 -19.40 0.64 -19.71
C SER A 131 -18.76 1.55 -18.64
N TRP A 132 -17.50 1.94 -18.83
CA TRP A 132 -16.76 2.80 -17.92
C TRP A 132 -16.54 4.18 -18.56
N LYS A 133 -16.58 5.22 -17.74
CA LYS A 133 -16.23 6.59 -18.12
C LYS A 133 -14.88 6.94 -17.50
N PHE A 134 -13.96 7.46 -18.32
CA PHE A 134 -12.60 7.81 -17.90
C PHE A 134 -12.41 9.34 -17.77
N PRO A 135 -11.63 9.84 -16.79
CA PRO A 135 -11.01 9.09 -15.69
C PRO A 135 -12.05 8.37 -14.83
N TYR A 136 -11.74 7.14 -14.41
CA TYR A 136 -12.62 6.34 -13.56
C TYR A 136 -12.14 6.45 -12.10
N TYR A 137 -13.04 6.65 -11.16
CA TYR A 137 -12.75 6.99 -9.77
C TYR A 137 -13.26 5.93 -8.78
N GLY A 138 -13.52 4.69 -9.21
CA GLY A 138 -13.90 3.57 -8.33
C GLY A 138 -12.76 3.08 -7.44
N SER A 139 -12.15 3.96 -6.65
CA SER A 139 -11.12 3.68 -5.66
C SER A 139 -11.42 4.43 -4.36
N VAL A 140 -11.37 3.71 -3.24
CA VAL A 140 -11.54 4.29 -1.90
C VAL A 140 -10.20 4.66 -1.26
N ASP A 141 -9.10 4.07 -1.74
CA ASP A 141 -7.76 4.16 -1.15
C ASP A 141 -6.82 5.17 -1.82
N SER A 142 -7.03 5.51 -3.10
CA SER A 142 -6.19 6.50 -3.80
C SER A 142 -6.17 7.87 -3.12
N THR A 143 -7.31 8.36 -2.65
CA THR A 143 -7.42 9.70 -2.04
C THR A 143 -6.65 9.82 -0.71
N PRO A 144 -6.80 8.91 0.28
CA PRO A 144 -5.96 8.96 1.47
C PRO A 144 -4.47 8.70 1.15
N LEU A 145 -4.15 7.80 0.21
CA LEU A 145 -2.75 7.56 -0.21
C LEU A 145 -2.11 8.82 -0.81
N PHE A 146 -2.87 9.66 -1.52
CA PHE A 146 -2.39 10.91 -2.09
C PHE A 146 -1.88 11.89 -1.01
N LEU A 147 -2.61 11.99 0.11
CA LEU A 147 -2.19 12.79 1.27
C LEU A 147 -0.93 12.21 1.93
N ILE A 148 -0.89 10.89 2.13
CA ILE A 148 0.25 10.20 2.73
C ILE A 148 1.53 10.43 1.91
N VAL A 149 1.45 10.24 0.58
CA VAL A 149 2.61 10.44 -0.31
C VAL A 149 3.01 11.91 -0.35
N GLY A 150 2.05 12.84 -0.33
CA GLY A 150 2.32 14.28 -0.25
C GLY A 150 3.13 14.68 0.98
N ASP A 151 2.71 14.25 2.16
CA ASP A 151 3.45 14.50 3.41
C ASP A 151 4.80 13.79 3.43
N ALA A 152 4.85 12.51 3.04
CA ALA A 152 6.10 11.75 3.01
C ALA A 152 7.13 12.40 2.07
N TYR A 153 6.70 12.86 0.90
CA TYR A 153 7.56 13.60 -0.04
C TYR A 153 8.07 14.91 0.57
N LEU A 154 7.19 15.71 1.17
CA LEU A 154 7.58 16.98 1.78
C LEU A 154 8.60 16.77 2.89
N ARG A 155 8.37 15.79 3.79
CA ARG A 155 9.32 15.46 4.86
C ARG A 155 10.66 14.97 4.32
N LYS A 156 10.66 14.20 3.24
CA LYS A 156 11.90 13.66 2.64
C LYS A 156 12.74 14.73 1.94
N THR A 157 12.09 15.64 1.22
CA THR A 157 12.77 16.55 0.28
C THR A 157 12.84 17.99 0.75
N ALA A 158 12.05 18.36 1.76
CA ALA A 158 11.82 19.75 2.17
C ALA A 158 11.32 20.67 1.02
N ASP A 159 10.79 20.10 -0.06
CA ASP A 159 10.26 20.84 -1.22
C ASP A 159 8.90 21.48 -0.88
N SER A 160 8.99 22.61 -0.18
CA SER A 160 7.83 23.43 0.18
C SER A 160 7.16 24.07 -1.05
N GLN A 161 7.83 24.13 -2.20
CA GLN A 161 7.24 24.69 -3.42
C GLN A 161 6.17 23.76 -3.97
N LEU A 162 6.46 22.45 -4.09
CA LEU A 162 5.45 21.47 -4.49
C LEU A 162 4.27 21.45 -3.50
N ALA A 163 4.56 21.51 -2.19
CA ALA A 163 3.50 21.53 -1.18
C ALA A 163 2.57 22.73 -1.32
N ARG A 164 3.10 23.92 -1.63
CA ARG A 164 2.28 25.11 -1.93
C ARG A 164 1.53 24.97 -3.25
N GLU A 165 2.18 24.45 -4.30
CA GLU A 165 1.58 24.19 -5.61
C GLU A 165 0.35 23.28 -5.50
N LEU A 166 0.44 22.21 -4.71
CA LEU A 166 -0.59 21.19 -4.58
C LEU A 166 -1.52 21.39 -3.36
N TRP A 167 -1.37 22.49 -2.61
CA TRP A 167 -2.14 22.70 -1.38
C TRP A 167 -3.65 22.59 -1.58
N GLY A 168 -4.18 23.22 -2.64
CA GLY A 168 -5.60 23.13 -2.96
C GLY A 168 -6.07 21.70 -3.23
N ALA A 169 -5.22 20.88 -3.86
CA ALA A 169 -5.53 19.47 -4.11
C ALA A 169 -5.49 18.63 -2.83
N PHE A 170 -4.52 18.87 -1.93
CA PHE A 170 -4.47 18.21 -0.63
C PHE A 170 -5.68 18.54 0.23
N ARG A 171 -6.06 19.82 0.31
CA ARG A 171 -7.26 20.22 1.05
C ARG A 171 -8.52 19.58 0.48
N SER A 172 -8.69 19.59 -0.85
CA SER A 172 -9.82 18.94 -1.52
C SER A 172 -9.87 17.42 -1.26
N ALA A 173 -8.72 16.74 -1.22
CA ALA A 173 -8.65 15.32 -0.89
C ALA A 173 -9.05 15.02 0.58
N HIS A 174 -8.65 15.88 1.52
CA HIS A 174 -9.06 15.75 2.93
C HIS A 174 -10.55 16.08 3.13
N GLU A 175 -11.06 17.10 2.44
CA GLU A 175 -12.50 17.41 2.39
C GLU A 175 -13.32 16.23 1.82
N TRP A 176 -12.80 15.54 0.79
CA TRP A 176 -13.44 14.34 0.26
C TRP A 176 -13.60 13.25 1.32
N MET A 177 -12.54 12.98 2.11
CA MET A 177 -12.59 11.97 3.16
C MET A 177 -13.74 12.21 4.14
N ALA A 178 -13.93 13.46 4.57
CA ALA A 178 -14.95 13.82 5.56
C ALA A 178 -16.37 13.92 4.98
N ARG A 179 -16.52 14.22 3.68
CA ARG A 179 -17.83 14.52 3.08
C ARG A 179 -18.41 13.39 2.23
N TYR A 180 -17.56 12.70 1.49
CA TYR A 180 -17.99 11.70 0.50
C TYR A 180 -17.44 10.31 0.83
N GLY A 181 -16.26 10.24 1.43
CA GLY A 181 -15.64 8.99 1.84
C GLY A 181 -16.29 8.37 3.08
N ASP A 182 -16.77 9.20 4.00
CA ASP A 182 -17.50 8.81 5.22
C ASP A 182 -19.00 9.06 5.05
N SER A 183 -19.69 8.07 4.48
CA SER A 183 -21.05 8.24 3.97
C SER A 183 -22.13 8.29 5.05
N ASP A 184 -21.87 7.65 6.19
CA ASP A 184 -22.77 7.62 7.34
C ASP A 184 -22.27 8.41 8.57
N HIS A 185 -21.17 9.15 8.40
CA HIS A 185 -20.57 10.04 9.41
C HIS A 185 -20.10 9.30 10.67
N ASP A 186 -19.68 8.06 10.50
CA ASP A 186 -19.05 7.28 11.56
C ASP A 186 -17.52 7.33 11.49
N GLY A 187 -16.94 8.11 10.60
CA GLY A 187 -15.49 8.31 10.50
C GLY A 187 -14.75 7.21 9.76
N TYR A 188 -15.43 6.16 9.28
CA TYR A 188 -14.81 5.21 8.36
C TYR A 188 -14.90 5.66 6.92
N LEU A 189 -13.85 5.38 6.15
CA LEU A 189 -13.92 5.48 4.71
C LEU A 189 -14.59 4.23 4.13
N GLU A 190 -15.61 4.47 3.32
CA GLU A 190 -16.48 3.45 2.78
C GLU A 190 -16.61 3.56 1.27
N TYR A 191 -17.03 2.47 0.64
CA TYR A 191 -17.42 2.49 -0.76
C TYR A 191 -18.72 1.73 -1.01
N GLU A 192 -19.49 2.28 -1.94
CA GLU A 192 -20.58 1.61 -2.64
C GLU A 192 -20.54 2.09 -4.08
N ARG A 193 -20.50 1.16 -5.04
CA ARG A 193 -20.40 1.52 -6.45
C ARG A 193 -21.64 2.30 -6.89
N THR A 194 -21.45 3.39 -7.62
CA THR A 194 -22.57 4.09 -8.26
C THR A 194 -22.78 3.67 -9.70
N ASN A 195 -21.73 3.15 -10.36
CA ASN A 195 -21.83 2.54 -11.68
C ASN A 195 -22.09 1.02 -11.52
N PRO A 196 -23.25 0.48 -11.95
CA PRO A 196 -23.54 -0.95 -11.85
C PRO A 196 -22.56 -1.86 -12.60
N SER A 197 -21.86 -1.33 -13.61
CA SER A 197 -20.81 -2.00 -14.36
C SER A 197 -19.40 -1.69 -13.87
N GLY A 198 -19.27 -0.80 -12.87
CA GLY A 198 -18.02 -0.44 -12.22
C GLY A 198 -17.50 -1.54 -11.29
N LEU A 199 -16.44 -1.20 -10.57
CA LEU A 199 -15.86 -2.06 -9.54
C LEU A 199 -16.83 -2.20 -8.36
N PHE A 200 -17.13 -3.45 -8.00
CA PHE A 200 -17.88 -3.75 -6.78
C PHE A 200 -17.02 -3.51 -5.54
N HIS A 201 -15.78 -3.99 -5.55
CA HIS A 201 -14.79 -3.68 -4.51
C HIS A 201 -13.82 -2.61 -5.01
N GLN A 202 -13.63 -1.56 -4.22
CA GLN A 202 -12.85 -0.37 -4.60
C GLN A 202 -11.55 -0.18 -3.82
N GLY A 203 -11.15 -1.17 -2.99
CA GLY A 203 -9.83 -1.22 -2.36
C GLY A 203 -8.80 -1.92 -3.25
N TRP A 204 -7.62 -2.24 -2.72
CA TRP A 204 -6.57 -2.91 -3.50
C TRP A 204 -6.93 -4.34 -3.93
N LYS A 205 -7.85 -4.98 -3.18
CA LYS A 205 -8.56 -6.19 -3.60
C LYS A 205 -9.77 -5.85 -4.48
N ASP A 206 -9.55 -5.09 -5.55
CA ASP A 206 -10.65 -4.63 -6.40
C ASP A 206 -11.23 -5.73 -7.29
N GLY A 207 -12.47 -5.51 -7.75
CA GLY A 207 -13.10 -6.41 -8.70
C GLY A 207 -14.55 -6.06 -8.95
N SER A 208 -15.05 -6.41 -10.15
CA SER A 208 -16.45 -6.15 -10.56
C SER A 208 -17.48 -7.08 -9.93
N ASN A 209 -17.03 -8.17 -9.30
CA ASN A 209 -17.88 -9.14 -8.61
C ASN A 209 -17.70 -9.03 -7.09
N ASP A 210 -18.76 -9.33 -6.33
CA ASP A 210 -18.73 -9.49 -4.87
C ASP A 210 -18.01 -10.78 -4.47
N HIS A 211 -16.69 -10.79 -4.63
CA HIS A 211 -15.86 -11.94 -4.28
C HIS A 211 -15.53 -11.98 -2.79
N LEU A 212 -15.63 -10.85 -2.07
CA LEU A 212 -15.45 -10.81 -0.61
C LEU A 212 -16.71 -11.22 0.17
N ARG A 213 -17.87 -11.33 -0.51
CA ARG A 213 -19.18 -11.73 0.04
C ARG A 213 -19.61 -10.79 1.17
N ILE A 214 -19.61 -9.49 0.88
CA ILE A 214 -19.87 -8.45 1.87
C ILE A 214 -20.78 -7.37 1.29
N SER A 215 -21.79 -6.98 2.08
CA SER A 215 -22.80 -6.01 1.65
C SER A 215 -22.30 -4.57 1.84
N PRO A 216 -22.44 -3.69 0.83
CA PRO A 216 -22.07 -2.28 0.93
C PRO A 216 -23.02 -1.45 1.81
N PRO A 217 -22.62 -0.22 2.20
CA PRO A 217 -21.28 0.35 2.02
C PRO A 217 -20.22 -0.43 2.81
N VAL A 218 -19.02 -0.60 2.24
CA VAL A 218 -17.98 -1.45 2.81
C VAL A 218 -16.82 -0.61 3.36
N ALA A 219 -16.45 -0.84 4.62
CA ALA A 219 -15.25 -0.27 5.24
C ALA A 219 -14.13 -1.32 5.29
N LEU A 220 -13.13 -1.23 4.40
CA LEU A 220 -11.97 -2.14 4.38
C LEU A 220 -10.94 -1.74 5.44
N VAL A 221 -10.36 -2.73 6.13
CA VAL A 221 -9.47 -2.50 7.28
C VAL A 221 -8.20 -1.72 6.92
N GLU A 222 -7.54 -2.04 5.81
CA GLU A 222 -6.32 -1.35 5.39
C GLU A 222 -6.59 0.11 5.02
N VAL A 223 -7.78 0.37 4.47
CA VAL A 223 -8.21 1.72 4.07
C VAL A 223 -8.42 2.58 5.30
N GLN A 224 -8.90 2.02 6.41
CA GLN A 224 -9.00 2.77 7.68
C GLN A 224 -7.61 3.11 8.22
N GLY A 225 -6.65 2.21 8.07
CA GLY A 225 -5.23 2.51 8.32
C GLY A 225 -4.72 3.67 7.48
N TYR A 226 -5.05 3.69 6.19
CA TYR A 226 -4.71 4.79 5.30
C TYR A 226 -5.43 6.09 5.68
N ALA A 227 -6.69 6.04 6.09
CA ALA A 227 -7.44 7.20 6.54
C ALA A 227 -6.81 7.84 7.79
N TYR A 228 -6.42 7.01 8.77
CA TYR A 228 -5.65 7.47 9.93
C TYR A 228 -4.35 8.18 9.50
N ALA A 229 -3.54 7.52 8.67
CA ALA A 229 -2.28 8.07 8.21
C ALA A 229 -2.47 9.33 7.35
N ALA A 230 -3.55 9.41 6.57
CA ALA A 230 -3.91 10.56 5.75
C ALA A 230 -4.35 11.77 6.60
N HIS A 231 -5.09 11.56 7.69
CA HIS A 231 -5.41 12.63 8.64
C HIS A 231 -4.13 13.18 9.31
N ARG A 232 -3.21 12.30 9.73
CA ARG A 232 -1.89 12.72 10.26
C ARG A 232 -1.07 13.48 9.21
N ALA A 233 -1.05 12.98 7.98
CA ALA A 233 -0.35 13.61 6.85
C ALA A 233 -0.94 15.00 6.52
N PHE A 234 -2.26 15.11 6.43
CA PHE A 234 -2.92 16.38 6.20
C PHE A 234 -2.66 17.37 7.33
N ALA A 235 -2.65 16.93 8.60
CA ALA A 235 -2.32 17.81 9.71
C ALA A 235 -0.90 18.40 9.60
N SER A 236 0.06 17.61 9.15
CA SER A 236 1.45 18.05 8.88
C SER A 236 1.49 19.05 7.72
N LEU A 237 0.81 18.75 6.61
CA LEU A 237 0.71 19.63 5.43
C LEU A 237 0.04 20.96 5.78
N ALA A 238 -1.08 20.93 6.50
CA ALA A 238 -1.83 22.11 6.97
C ALA A 238 -0.95 22.98 7.89
N GLN A 239 -0.26 22.35 8.85
CA GLN A 239 0.68 23.04 9.72
C GLN A 239 1.80 23.74 8.94
N ALA A 240 2.33 23.10 7.89
CA ALA A 240 3.35 23.69 7.02
C ALA A 240 2.85 24.90 6.20
N GLN A 241 1.53 24.99 5.96
CA GLN A 241 0.87 26.15 5.33
C GLN A 241 0.41 27.21 6.35
N GLY A 242 0.63 26.98 7.66
CA GLY A 242 0.19 27.87 8.73
C GLY A 242 -1.29 27.69 9.13
N ASP A 243 -1.97 26.68 8.59
CA ASP A 243 -3.35 26.35 8.95
C ASP A 243 -3.38 25.47 10.21
N THR A 244 -3.29 26.15 11.36
CA THR A 244 -3.23 25.47 12.67
C THR A 244 -4.56 24.89 13.12
N VAL A 245 -5.69 25.40 12.61
CA VAL A 245 -7.04 24.97 13.01
C VAL A 245 -7.35 23.63 12.34
N ASP A 246 -7.22 23.55 11.02
CA ASP A 246 -7.45 22.31 10.28
C ASP A 246 -6.42 21.25 10.66
N ALA A 247 -5.17 21.66 10.96
CA ALA A 247 -4.16 20.74 11.48
C ALA A 247 -4.54 20.12 12.83
N ALA A 248 -5.17 20.87 13.73
CA ALA A 248 -5.62 20.34 15.02
C ALA A 248 -6.81 19.39 14.83
N ALA A 249 -7.83 19.80 14.06
CA ALA A 249 -8.99 18.97 13.76
C ALA A 249 -8.60 17.64 13.10
N ALA A 250 -7.65 17.65 12.17
CA ALA A 250 -7.17 16.44 11.53
C ALA A 250 -6.38 15.52 12.48
N ARG A 251 -5.65 16.06 13.46
CA ARG A 251 -5.01 15.24 14.50
C ARG A 251 -6.04 14.55 15.39
N ASP A 252 -7.08 15.29 15.79
CA ASP A 252 -8.15 14.75 16.63
C ASP A 252 -8.94 13.65 15.91
N ALA A 253 -9.27 13.87 14.63
CA ALA A 253 -9.90 12.86 13.77
C ALA A 253 -9.03 11.58 13.64
N ALA A 254 -7.71 11.73 13.49
CA ALA A 254 -6.80 10.60 13.45
C ALA A 254 -6.84 9.78 14.76
N GLU A 255 -6.72 10.42 15.92
CA GLU A 255 -6.70 9.68 17.19
C GLU A 255 -8.05 8.97 17.45
N HIS A 256 -9.17 9.63 17.17
CA HIS A 256 -10.48 9.00 17.31
C HIS A 256 -10.63 7.77 16.39
N LEU A 257 -10.20 7.91 15.13
CA LEU A 257 -10.22 6.80 14.18
C LEU A 257 -9.31 5.65 14.62
N ARG A 258 -8.13 5.94 15.18
CA ARG A 258 -7.19 4.92 15.69
C ARG A 258 -7.83 4.08 16.80
N GLU A 259 -8.51 4.72 17.74
CA GLU A 259 -9.24 4.05 18.82
C GLU A 259 -10.33 3.14 18.23
N ARG A 260 -11.18 3.68 17.36
CA ARG A 260 -12.27 2.94 16.73
C ARG A 260 -11.84 1.76 15.87
N ILE A 261 -10.77 1.89 15.08
CA ILE A 261 -10.23 0.73 14.32
C ILE A 261 -9.86 -0.39 15.28
N ASN A 262 -9.26 -0.05 16.42
CA ASN A 262 -8.94 -1.05 17.42
C ASN A 262 -10.20 -1.62 18.10
N GLU A 263 -11.26 -0.85 18.30
CA GLU A 263 -12.46 -1.38 18.92
C GLU A 263 -13.29 -2.25 17.96
N ASP A 264 -13.64 -1.73 16.78
CA ASP A 264 -14.69 -2.31 15.93
C ASP A 264 -14.17 -3.43 15.01
N PHE A 265 -12.90 -3.36 14.58
CA PHE A 265 -12.33 -4.36 13.68
C PHE A 265 -11.64 -5.52 14.41
N TRP A 266 -11.36 -5.40 15.71
CA TRP A 266 -10.59 -6.42 16.43
C TRP A 266 -11.45 -7.63 16.82
N LEU A 267 -10.99 -8.80 16.41
CA LEU A 267 -11.61 -10.09 16.69
C LEU A 267 -10.86 -10.76 17.83
N GLU A 268 -11.36 -10.56 19.05
CA GLU A 268 -10.72 -11.03 20.28
C GLU A 268 -10.48 -12.55 20.30
N ASP A 269 -11.37 -13.33 19.70
CA ASP A 269 -11.25 -14.79 19.60
C ASP A 269 -10.18 -15.24 18.59
N GLN A 270 -9.90 -14.44 17.57
CA GLN A 270 -8.86 -14.72 16.57
C GLN A 270 -7.51 -14.08 16.91
N GLY A 271 -7.49 -13.08 17.80
CA GLY A 271 -6.30 -12.25 18.04
C GLY A 271 -5.86 -11.50 16.80
N PHE A 272 -6.81 -11.04 16.00
CA PHE A 272 -6.57 -10.46 14.69
C PHE A 272 -7.64 -9.44 14.32
N PHE A 273 -7.45 -8.70 13.22
CA PHE A 273 -8.45 -7.77 12.71
C PHE A 273 -9.31 -8.42 11.63
N ALA A 274 -10.59 -8.05 11.57
CA ALA A 274 -11.48 -8.37 10.46
C ALA A 274 -10.95 -7.75 9.16
N LEU A 275 -11.31 -8.37 8.02
CA LEU A 275 -10.99 -7.84 6.70
C LEU A 275 -11.72 -6.50 6.43
N ALA A 276 -12.98 -6.42 6.84
CA ALA A 276 -13.85 -5.29 6.56
C ALA A 276 -15.05 -5.26 7.50
N LEU A 277 -15.79 -4.15 7.52
CA LEU A 277 -17.15 -4.06 8.03
C LEU A 277 -18.14 -3.92 6.87
N ASP A 278 -19.30 -4.58 6.98
CA ASP A 278 -20.42 -4.44 6.04
C ASP A 278 -21.25 -3.16 6.32
N GLY A 279 -22.25 -2.86 5.48
CA GLY A 279 -23.12 -1.69 5.65
C GLY A 279 -23.97 -1.67 6.93
N THR A 280 -23.95 -2.75 7.71
CA THR A 280 -24.55 -2.83 9.06
C THR A 280 -23.48 -2.89 10.16
N LYS A 281 -22.24 -2.53 9.80
CA LYS A 281 -21.03 -2.55 10.63
C LYS A 281 -20.68 -3.92 11.21
N ARG A 282 -21.10 -5.00 10.55
CA ARG A 282 -20.73 -6.37 10.95
C ARG A 282 -19.40 -6.78 10.30
N PRO A 283 -18.50 -7.44 11.03
CA PRO A 283 -17.19 -7.80 10.50
C PRO A 283 -17.24 -8.94 9.49
N ARG A 284 -16.54 -8.79 8.36
CA ARG A 284 -16.09 -9.90 7.51
C ARG A 284 -14.85 -10.52 8.15
N ARG A 285 -15.07 -11.61 8.86
CA ARG A 285 -14.11 -12.24 9.79
C ARG A 285 -13.03 -13.10 9.14
N ALA A 286 -12.95 -13.14 7.81
CA ALA A 286 -11.97 -13.97 7.11
C ALA A 286 -10.55 -13.48 7.43
N ALA A 287 -9.65 -14.41 7.75
CA ALA A 287 -8.26 -14.07 8.01
C ALA A 287 -7.52 -13.79 6.70
N THR A 288 -7.01 -12.57 6.56
CA THR A 288 -6.36 -12.07 5.34
C THR A 288 -5.05 -11.35 5.65
N SER A 289 -4.32 -10.98 4.60
CA SER A 289 -3.13 -10.13 4.73
C SER A 289 -3.46 -8.66 4.99
N ASN A 290 -4.65 -8.16 4.61
CA ASN A 290 -5.04 -6.75 4.69
C ASN A 290 -4.71 -6.07 6.03
N PRO A 291 -4.99 -6.68 7.20
CA PRO A 291 -4.61 -6.08 8.48
C PRO A 291 -3.14 -5.70 8.61
N ALA A 292 -2.22 -6.39 7.93
CA ALA A 292 -0.78 -6.10 7.98
C ALA A 292 -0.44 -4.64 7.65
N HIS A 293 -1.25 -4.00 6.80
CA HIS A 293 -1.06 -2.60 6.42
C HIS A 293 -1.21 -1.64 7.62
N LEU A 294 -2.02 -2.01 8.62
CA LEU A 294 -2.20 -1.23 9.86
C LEU A 294 -0.88 -1.04 10.63
N LEU A 295 0.07 -1.99 10.50
CA LEU A 295 1.38 -1.90 11.15
C LEU A 295 2.17 -0.71 10.61
N LEU A 296 2.23 -0.56 9.27
CA LEU A 296 2.94 0.56 8.65
C LEU A 296 2.22 1.89 8.92
N CYS A 297 0.89 1.87 9.00
CA CYS A 297 0.11 3.05 9.35
C CYS A 297 0.24 3.43 10.83
N GLY A 298 0.79 2.57 11.70
CA GLY A 298 0.96 2.87 13.12
C GLY A 298 -0.34 2.86 13.93
N VAL A 299 -1.34 2.07 13.50
CA VAL A 299 -2.67 2.02 14.12
C VAL A 299 -2.76 0.96 15.22
N VAL A 300 -2.02 -0.14 15.09
CA VAL A 300 -2.15 -1.31 15.97
C VAL A 300 -1.70 -0.98 17.39
N GLU A 301 -2.57 -1.21 18.38
CA GLU A 301 -2.21 -1.03 19.78
C GLU A 301 -1.07 -1.99 20.22
N PRO A 302 -0.13 -1.54 21.08
CA PRO A 302 0.99 -2.37 21.53
C PRO A 302 0.56 -3.73 22.11
N ARG A 303 -0.54 -3.78 22.87
CA ARG A 303 -1.06 -5.01 23.49
C ARG A 303 -1.54 -6.08 22.48
N ARG A 304 -1.73 -5.71 21.21
CA ARG A 304 -2.25 -6.57 20.14
C ARG A 304 -1.18 -6.99 19.15
N LEU A 305 -0.05 -6.28 19.14
CA LEU A 305 1.03 -6.46 18.17
C LEU A 305 1.49 -7.91 18.08
N ASP A 306 1.81 -8.54 19.22
CA ASP A 306 2.32 -9.92 19.24
C ASP A 306 1.31 -10.93 18.69
N ARG A 307 0.03 -10.78 19.03
CA ARG A 307 -1.03 -11.68 18.55
C ARG A 307 -1.25 -11.53 17.06
N MET A 308 -1.28 -10.29 16.58
CA MET A 308 -1.44 -9.99 15.16
C MET A 308 -0.26 -10.50 14.33
N VAL A 309 0.98 -10.25 14.78
CA VAL A 309 2.18 -10.75 14.11
C VAL A 309 2.20 -12.28 14.12
N SER A 310 1.92 -12.92 15.27
CA SER A 310 1.84 -14.38 15.35
C SER A 310 0.78 -14.96 14.39
N ARG A 311 -0.36 -14.27 14.21
CA ARG A 311 -1.41 -14.70 13.28
C ARG A 311 -0.99 -14.59 11.82
N LEU A 312 -0.27 -13.53 11.43
CA LEU A 312 0.23 -13.37 10.06
C LEU A 312 1.24 -14.45 9.66
N PHE A 313 1.98 -14.99 10.65
CA PHE A 313 2.99 -16.02 10.45
C PHE A 313 2.50 -17.46 10.71
N SER A 314 1.20 -17.68 10.94
CA SER A 314 0.65 -19.04 11.06
C SER A 314 0.61 -19.74 9.69
N SER A 315 0.64 -21.07 9.70
CA SER A 315 0.85 -21.92 8.52
C SER A 315 -0.25 -21.83 7.44
N ASP A 316 -1.42 -21.31 7.78
CA ASP A 316 -2.53 -21.08 6.86
C ASP A 316 -2.41 -19.75 6.08
N LEU A 317 -1.63 -18.79 6.57
CA LEU A 317 -1.32 -17.53 5.88
C LEU A 317 0.10 -17.50 5.33
N TRP A 318 1.07 -17.85 6.17
CA TRP A 318 2.49 -17.85 5.81
C TRP A 318 2.83 -18.95 4.82
N THR A 319 3.68 -18.63 3.85
CA THR A 319 4.27 -19.58 2.91
C THR A 319 5.78 -19.36 2.83
N PRO A 320 6.57 -20.31 2.28
CA PRO A 320 7.99 -20.08 1.99
C PRO A 320 8.28 -18.91 1.05
N PHE A 321 7.26 -18.37 0.38
CA PHE A 321 7.35 -17.30 -0.60
C PHE A 321 6.68 -15.99 -0.13
N GLY A 322 6.14 -15.93 1.08
CA GLY A 322 5.49 -14.74 1.66
C GLY A 322 4.13 -15.05 2.27
N VAL A 323 3.48 -14.02 2.83
CA VAL A 323 2.10 -14.10 3.31
C VAL A 323 1.14 -14.09 2.13
N ARG A 324 0.22 -15.05 2.10
CA ARG A 324 -0.85 -15.10 1.10
C ARG A 324 -2.01 -14.19 1.50
N THR A 325 -2.81 -13.81 0.52
CA THR A 325 -3.89 -12.83 0.67
C THR A 325 -5.05 -13.28 1.52
N HIS A 326 -5.24 -14.59 1.68
CA HIS A 326 -6.40 -15.20 2.33
C HIS A 326 -6.00 -16.54 2.96
N ALA A 327 -6.36 -16.78 4.21
CA ALA A 327 -5.94 -17.99 4.92
C ALA A 327 -6.48 -19.25 4.25
N SER A 328 -5.66 -20.30 4.16
CA SER A 328 -6.03 -21.57 3.52
C SER A 328 -7.15 -22.33 4.23
N THR A 329 -7.49 -21.94 5.46
CA THR A 329 -8.62 -22.48 6.24
C THR A 329 -9.95 -21.83 5.90
N GLU A 330 -9.96 -20.71 5.18
CA GLU A 330 -11.21 -20.04 4.80
C GLU A 330 -11.94 -20.82 3.70
N PRO A 331 -13.29 -20.90 3.74
CA PRO A 331 -14.06 -21.73 2.83
C PRO A 331 -14.04 -21.23 1.36
N ASP A 332 -13.68 -19.98 1.14
CA ASP A 332 -13.54 -19.32 -0.16
C ASP A 332 -12.08 -19.14 -0.59
N PHE A 333 -11.15 -19.83 0.07
CA PHE A 333 -9.73 -19.86 -0.32
C PHE A 333 -9.53 -20.52 -1.70
N ASP A 334 -8.73 -19.87 -2.54
CA ASP A 334 -8.20 -20.42 -3.79
C ASP A 334 -6.75 -19.93 -3.98
N PRO A 335 -5.75 -20.84 -3.97
CA PRO A 335 -4.33 -20.48 -4.07
C PRO A 335 -3.96 -19.82 -5.40
N LEU A 336 -4.82 -19.91 -6.42
CA LEU A 336 -4.61 -19.33 -7.75
C LEU A 336 -5.50 -18.10 -7.98
N SER A 337 -6.36 -17.74 -7.04
CA SER A 337 -7.26 -16.60 -7.15
C SER A 337 -6.49 -15.27 -7.09
N TYR A 338 -7.02 -14.27 -7.80
CA TYR A 338 -6.49 -12.92 -7.82
C TYR A 338 -6.39 -12.33 -6.40
N HIS A 339 -7.39 -12.50 -5.53
CA HIS A 339 -7.40 -11.88 -4.18
C HIS A 339 -7.71 -12.82 -3.01
N LEU A 340 -8.02 -14.09 -3.28
CA LEU A 340 -8.48 -15.05 -2.26
C LEU A 340 -7.48 -16.19 -1.99
N GLY A 341 -6.17 -15.95 -2.14
CA GLY A 341 -5.18 -16.95 -1.76
C GLY A 341 -3.82 -16.88 -2.45
N SER A 342 -3.67 -16.07 -3.49
CA SER A 342 -2.35 -15.77 -4.08
C SER A 342 -1.47 -14.95 -3.13
N VAL A 343 -0.18 -14.85 -3.45
CA VAL A 343 0.79 -13.98 -2.76
C VAL A 343 1.10 -12.77 -3.63
N TRP A 344 0.99 -11.58 -3.03
CA TRP A 344 1.23 -10.30 -3.69
C TRP A 344 2.49 -9.64 -3.11
N PRO A 345 3.52 -9.31 -3.92
CA PRO A 345 4.74 -8.68 -3.43
C PRO A 345 4.53 -7.31 -2.78
N HIS A 346 3.62 -6.48 -3.31
CA HIS A 346 3.36 -5.14 -2.75
C HIS A 346 2.70 -5.19 -1.36
N ASP A 347 1.77 -6.13 -1.14
CA ASP A 347 1.11 -6.40 0.14
C ASP A 347 2.13 -6.90 1.18
N ASN A 348 3.02 -7.82 0.78
CA ASN A 348 4.14 -8.24 1.60
C ASN A 348 5.15 -7.10 1.87
N TRP A 349 5.23 -6.10 1.00
CA TRP A 349 6.01 -4.88 1.27
C TRP A 349 5.40 -4.03 2.39
N PHE A 350 4.08 -3.89 2.45
CA PHE A 350 3.42 -3.25 3.59
C PHE A 350 3.71 -3.99 4.89
N LEU A 351 3.63 -5.33 4.89
CA LEU A 351 4.01 -6.15 6.04
C LEU A 351 5.48 -5.94 6.44
N TYR A 352 6.40 -6.01 5.49
CA TYR A 352 7.84 -5.79 5.74
C TYR A 352 8.11 -4.43 6.41
N ARG A 353 7.58 -3.35 5.82
CA ARG A 353 7.77 -1.99 6.36
C ARG A 353 7.05 -1.79 7.69
N GLY A 354 5.88 -2.38 7.85
CA GLY A 354 5.13 -2.35 9.11
C GLY A 354 5.84 -3.07 10.25
N LEU A 355 6.44 -4.23 9.97
CA LEU A 355 7.25 -4.96 10.95
C LEU A 355 8.49 -4.18 11.36
N LEU A 356 9.19 -3.53 10.41
CA LEU A 356 10.30 -2.63 10.74
C LEU A 356 9.85 -1.46 11.61
N ALA A 357 8.74 -0.80 11.26
CA ALA A 357 8.17 0.30 12.05
C ALA A 357 7.77 -0.15 13.47
N ALA A 358 7.42 -1.42 13.64
CA ALA A 358 7.07 -2.03 14.91
C ALA A 358 8.27 -2.66 15.67
N GLY A 359 9.50 -2.51 15.18
CA GLY A 359 10.71 -3.08 15.82
C GLY A 359 10.84 -4.61 15.69
N ARG A 360 10.16 -5.23 14.72
CA ARG A 360 10.12 -6.67 14.46
C ARG A 360 11.04 -7.05 13.30
N GLU A 361 12.32 -6.73 13.47
CA GLU A 361 13.31 -6.88 12.40
C GLU A 361 13.47 -8.32 11.93
N ALA A 362 13.48 -9.30 12.84
CA ALA A 362 13.63 -10.71 12.48
C ALA A 362 12.49 -11.19 11.57
N GLU A 363 11.24 -10.84 11.90
CA GLU A 363 10.08 -11.11 11.08
C GLU A 363 10.12 -10.36 9.75
N ALA A 364 10.57 -9.10 9.73
CA ALA A 364 10.75 -8.34 8.50
C ALA A 364 11.75 -9.02 7.56
N GLN A 365 12.89 -9.49 8.08
CA GLN A 365 13.88 -10.23 7.27
C GLN A 365 13.30 -11.52 6.69
N ARG A 366 12.45 -12.24 7.44
CA ARG A 366 11.75 -13.42 6.92
C ARG A 366 10.89 -13.09 5.70
N VAL A 367 10.15 -11.98 5.73
CA VAL A 367 9.32 -11.52 4.60
C VAL A 367 10.19 -11.17 3.39
N ARG A 368 11.27 -10.41 3.61
CA ARG A 368 12.21 -10.05 2.54
C ARG A 368 12.81 -11.30 1.89
N ASP A 369 13.30 -12.23 2.70
CA ASP A 369 13.97 -13.44 2.22
C ASP A 369 12.98 -14.34 1.45
N ALA A 370 11.73 -14.43 1.90
CA ALA A 370 10.68 -15.17 1.20
C ALA A 370 10.39 -14.59 -0.20
N LEU A 371 10.32 -13.26 -0.33
CA LEU A 371 10.14 -12.61 -1.64
C LEU A 371 11.37 -12.76 -2.54
N LEU A 372 12.58 -12.80 -1.99
CA LEU A 372 13.81 -13.09 -2.74
C LEU A 372 13.81 -14.52 -3.28
N ILE A 373 13.40 -15.49 -2.47
CA ILE A 373 13.23 -16.89 -2.89
C ILE A 373 12.20 -16.98 -4.03
N ALA A 374 11.06 -16.30 -3.88
CA ALA A 374 10.02 -16.25 -4.92
C ALA A 374 10.56 -15.67 -6.24
N ARG A 375 11.26 -14.53 -6.16
CA ARG A 375 11.87 -13.87 -7.31
C ARG A 375 12.88 -14.79 -8.01
N ASP A 376 13.69 -15.51 -7.26
CA ASP A 376 14.70 -16.40 -7.83
C ASP A 376 14.07 -17.62 -8.50
N ALA A 377 13.02 -18.19 -7.91
CA ALA A 377 12.27 -19.29 -8.50
C ALA A 377 11.56 -18.90 -9.80
N LEU A 378 11.02 -17.67 -9.88
CA LEU A 378 10.30 -17.17 -11.05
C LEU A 378 11.21 -16.49 -12.09
N GLY A 379 12.41 -16.08 -11.69
CA GLY A 379 13.33 -15.26 -12.49
C GLY A 379 12.95 -13.77 -12.59
N LYS A 380 11.85 -13.36 -11.96
CA LYS A 380 11.22 -12.02 -11.99
C LYS A 380 10.33 -11.84 -10.76
N ILE A 381 9.83 -10.64 -10.51
CA ILE A 381 8.82 -10.37 -9.47
C ILE A 381 7.51 -9.90 -10.14
N PRO A 382 6.53 -10.80 -10.37
CA PRO A 382 5.30 -10.43 -11.05
C PRO A 382 4.32 -9.71 -10.10
N GLU A 383 3.17 -9.30 -10.63
CA GLU A 383 2.06 -8.73 -9.86
C GLU A 383 1.61 -9.62 -8.70
N PHE A 384 1.43 -10.92 -8.96
CA PHE A 384 1.14 -11.94 -7.96
C PHE A 384 1.52 -13.34 -8.47
N TYR A 385 1.57 -14.32 -7.57
CA TYR A 385 1.80 -15.73 -7.87
C TYR A 385 1.03 -16.64 -6.91
N GLY A 386 0.84 -17.90 -7.32
CA GLY A 386 0.18 -18.91 -6.48
C GLY A 386 1.18 -19.72 -5.67
N VAL A 387 0.73 -20.34 -4.58
CA VAL A 387 1.50 -21.31 -3.80
C VAL A 387 0.62 -22.52 -3.47
N ILE A 388 1.03 -23.71 -3.92
CA ILE A 388 0.35 -24.98 -3.66
C ILE A 388 1.38 -25.96 -3.12
N ASP A 389 1.12 -26.56 -1.97
CA ASP A 389 2.01 -27.54 -1.32
C ASP A 389 3.48 -27.06 -1.25
N ASP A 390 3.66 -25.80 -0.82
CA ASP A 390 4.96 -25.11 -0.76
C ASP A 390 5.72 -25.04 -2.09
N GLN A 391 5.02 -25.17 -3.21
CA GLN A 391 5.53 -24.93 -4.56
C GLN A 391 4.93 -23.67 -5.15
N ILE A 392 5.79 -22.84 -5.75
CA ILE A 392 5.39 -21.60 -6.40
C ILE A 392 4.81 -21.85 -7.80
N ILE A 393 3.72 -21.17 -8.11
CA ILE A 393 3.01 -21.26 -9.39
C ILE A 393 3.10 -19.91 -10.12
N ASP A 394 3.76 -19.89 -11.28
CA ASP A 394 3.91 -18.69 -12.10
C ASP A 394 2.62 -18.36 -12.87
N LEU A 395 1.84 -17.42 -12.33
CA LEU A 395 0.58 -16.95 -12.93
C LEU A 395 0.78 -15.83 -13.97
N SER A 396 2.02 -15.41 -14.18
CA SER A 396 2.40 -14.40 -15.17
C SER A 396 2.92 -15.00 -16.48
N ARG A 397 3.02 -16.32 -16.57
CA ARG A 397 3.23 -17.04 -17.83
C ARG A 397 1.91 -17.23 -18.54
N GLU A 398 1.95 -17.13 -19.86
CA GLU A 398 0.80 -17.48 -20.69
C GLU A 398 0.52 -18.97 -20.60
N THR A 399 -0.51 -19.33 -19.84
CA THR A 399 -1.13 -20.63 -19.89
C THR A 399 -2.55 -20.41 -20.39
N ARG A 400 -2.80 -20.71 -21.67
CA ARG A 400 -4.10 -20.53 -22.38
C ARG A 400 -4.41 -19.11 -22.89
N GLY A 401 -3.41 -18.44 -23.48
CA GLY A 401 -3.64 -17.32 -24.40
C GLY A 401 -3.62 -15.90 -23.80
N ARG A 402 -3.66 -15.74 -22.46
CA ARG A 402 -3.34 -14.47 -21.75
C ARG A 402 -2.79 -14.77 -20.34
N PRO A 403 -1.82 -13.99 -19.82
CA PRO A 403 -1.34 -14.15 -18.45
C PRO A 403 -2.37 -13.62 -17.44
N GLN A 404 -2.52 -14.31 -16.31
CA GLN A 404 -3.42 -13.91 -15.23
C GLN A 404 -2.85 -12.72 -14.46
N ALA A 405 -1.54 -12.73 -14.24
CA ALA A 405 -0.76 -11.69 -13.59
C ALA A 405 0.14 -10.95 -14.58
N ASN A 406 0.38 -9.65 -14.36
CA ASN A 406 1.43 -8.95 -15.07
C ASN A 406 2.82 -9.50 -14.70
N PRO A 407 3.69 -9.82 -15.69
CA PRO A 407 5.07 -10.22 -15.43
C PRO A 407 5.96 -9.06 -14.94
N LEU A 408 5.54 -7.81 -15.16
CA LEU A 408 6.22 -6.60 -14.73
C LEU A 408 5.17 -5.65 -14.12
N GLN A 409 5.33 -5.30 -12.84
CA GLN A 409 4.36 -4.51 -12.08
C GLN A 409 5.07 -3.52 -11.16
N ALA A 410 4.68 -2.24 -11.19
CA ALA A 410 5.40 -1.14 -10.54
C ALA A 410 5.52 -1.35 -9.03
N TRP A 411 4.39 -1.59 -8.34
CA TRP A 411 4.37 -1.74 -6.89
C TRP A 411 5.04 -3.04 -6.38
N ALA A 412 5.34 -3.98 -7.28
CA ALA A 412 6.05 -5.21 -6.96
C ALA A 412 7.56 -5.00 -7.14
N SER A 413 7.96 -4.42 -8.28
CA SER A 413 9.36 -4.11 -8.58
C SER A 413 9.93 -3.03 -7.67
N ALA A 414 9.19 -1.94 -7.44
CA ALA A 414 9.59 -0.87 -6.54
C ALA A 414 9.61 -1.34 -5.07
N GLY A 415 8.63 -2.14 -4.66
CA GLY A 415 8.59 -2.75 -3.32
C GLY A 415 9.80 -3.63 -3.07
N LEU A 416 10.12 -4.56 -3.99
CA LEU A 416 11.31 -5.40 -3.86
C LEU A 416 12.59 -4.55 -3.87
N LEU A 417 12.67 -3.53 -4.73
CA LEU A 417 13.83 -2.65 -4.80
C LEU A 417 14.05 -1.88 -3.47
N ASP A 418 13.00 -1.34 -2.85
CA ASP A 418 13.09 -0.72 -1.51
C ASP A 418 13.63 -1.70 -0.46
N MET A 419 13.14 -2.94 -0.43
CA MET A 419 13.59 -3.95 0.55
C MET A 419 15.07 -4.29 0.44
N ILE A 420 15.62 -4.34 -0.78
CA ILE A 420 17.01 -4.74 -1.03
C ILE A 420 17.97 -3.55 -1.12
N SER A 421 17.46 -2.33 -1.29
CA SER A 421 18.27 -1.11 -1.31
C SER A 421 18.54 -0.59 0.09
N ARG A 422 17.68 -0.93 1.06
CA ARG A 422 17.97 -0.75 2.48
C ARG A 422 19.04 -1.75 2.90
N HIS A 423 20.23 -1.23 3.18
CA HIS A 423 21.28 -2.02 3.81
C HIS A 423 20.94 -2.22 5.29
N PRO A 424 21.09 -3.44 5.83
CA PRO A 424 21.15 -3.65 7.28
C PRO A 424 22.32 -2.89 7.93
N ASP A 425 23.37 -2.58 7.15
CA ASP A 425 24.66 -2.08 7.64
C ASP A 425 25.22 -0.86 6.85
N ALA A 426 24.40 0.01 6.26
CA ALA A 426 24.92 1.25 5.67
C ALA A 426 25.20 2.29 6.76
N ASP A 427 26.43 2.25 7.25
CA ASP A 427 27.18 3.27 7.99
C ASP A 427 26.46 4.01 9.12
N VAL A 428 26.64 3.40 10.30
CA VAL A 428 27.02 4.10 11.53
C VAL A 428 28.28 4.93 11.27
N SER A 429 28.12 6.24 11.10
CA SER A 429 29.14 7.26 11.38
C SER A 429 28.47 8.61 11.66
N PRO A 430 29.04 9.40 12.58
CA PRO A 430 28.33 10.23 13.55
C PRO A 430 27.49 11.39 13.01
#